data_AF-A0A7Z9W0N8-F1
#
_entry.id   AF-A0A7Z9W0N8-F1
#
_cell.length_a   1.000
_cell.length_b   1.000
_cell.length_c   1.000
_cell.angle_alpha   90.00
_cell.angle_beta   90.00
_cell.angle_gamma   90.00
#
_symmetry.space_group_name_H-M   'P 1'
#
loop_
_entity.id
_entity.type
_entity.pdbx_description
1 polymer ?
#
loop_
_entity_poly.entity_id
_entity_poly.type
_entity_poly.pdbx_seq_one_letter_code
_entity_poly.pdbx_strand_id
1 'polypeptide(L)'
;MIRNRVLVTALVTTALAAPGLARAADYHHVHITSASPLQAVDWYTRHMGCEPVTDRNDAANCYGVEVLFVPQITTGTSQGTGIDHIGFSVSDLPAKMTELENVGVRGSGVRLQRNDDGSTWRDVPGLFKIAFVFDPWGTRIEMVEDPETLGFHHVHLSAADPDATLAWYRDVMGGTPDSLKGRLDGLRFGDVWFLVSQNAEGLPGSTIERAIDHIAFTLDDLDSAAADFRRQDVRFEQEPSIPEGGRTSAKRAFLVGPDNVRVAVVETGFAGIESDIGSTILTADALGNYDTPDTPWGEPDLQGIWTSSSAVGIPFERPENVDASEVTADEAIARHEGRLLGGIWGYEREWRDTTLEYGSAVSTQAAMIIDPPDGRLPSRITEESTQALAGDERTESPTAATARSPSPSPYGVPAGPEDLSTWVRCITRGLIPTPGGYNNGLQIVQGPGFVAITREMVHETRIVPTTPQPALGEKVTAYLGSSRGHWDGDTLIVETTNFNGGASFRGSSENLALTERYTRVGPATLEYKFTLDDPTVWTQPWTAMFRWDLDESQYELVEYSCHEGNYGMTNILSGARATDAGTTGR
;
A
#
# COMPACT_ATOMS: atom_id res chain seq x y z
N MET A 1 -67.56 74.51 -6.09
CA MET A 1 -67.77 73.50 -7.15
C MET A 1 -66.45 72.77 -7.39
N ILE A 2 -66.55 71.45 -7.45
CA ILE A 2 -65.54 70.45 -7.15
C ILE A 2 -64.39 70.43 -8.19
N ARG A 3 -63.15 70.43 -7.71
CA ARG A 3 -61.94 70.13 -8.49
C ARG A 3 -61.82 68.60 -8.64
N ASN A 4 -61.96 68.09 -9.86
CA ASN A 4 -61.55 66.72 -10.20
C ASN A 4 -60.17 66.78 -10.89
N ARG A 5 -59.11 66.51 -10.11
CA ARG A 5 -57.83 66.05 -10.65
C ARG A 5 -57.81 64.54 -10.50
N VAL A 6 -57.84 63.83 -11.62
CA VAL A 6 -57.66 62.38 -11.68
C VAL A 6 -56.22 62.07 -11.26
N LEU A 7 -56.05 61.44 -10.10
CA LEU A 7 -54.80 60.80 -9.69
C LEU A 7 -54.68 59.50 -10.49
N VAL A 8 -53.72 59.43 -11.40
CA VAL A 8 -53.26 58.15 -11.96
C VAL A 8 -52.22 57.63 -10.98
N THR A 9 -52.63 56.71 -10.10
CA THR A 9 -51.73 56.00 -9.20
C THR A 9 -50.97 54.96 -10.02
N ALA A 10 -49.73 55.27 -10.39
CA ALA A 10 -48.81 54.25 -10.86
C ALA A 10 -48.49 53.32 -9.69
N LEU A 11 -49.05 52.11 -9.70
CA LEU A 11 -48.59 51.03 -8.82
C LEU A 11 -47.18 50.67 -9.28
N VAL A 12 -46.17 51.24 -8.61
CA VAL A 12 -44.83 50.67 -8.61
C VAL A 12 -44.92 49.45 -7.70
N THR A 13 -45.23 48.29 -8.27
CA THR A 13 -44.87 47.02 -7.65
C THR A 13 -43.34 46.95 -7.64
N THR A 14 -42.72 47.43 -6.57
CA THR A 14 -41.41 46.95 -6.16
C THR A 14 -41.59 45.47 -5.85
N ALA A 15 -41.32 44.62 -6.86
CA ALA A 15 -40.96 43.25 -6.61
C ALA A 15 -39.71 43.31 -5.74
N LEU A 16 -39.87 43.10 -4.43
CA LEU A 16 -38.78 42.62 -3.60
C LEU A 16 -38.36 41.31 -4.25
N ALA A 17 -37.29 41.35 -5.04
CA ALA A 17 -36.55 40.16 -5.38
C ALA A 17 -36.12 39.58 -4.04
N ALA A 18 -36.78 38.50 -3.61
CA ALA A 18 -36.18 37.63 -2.62
C ALA A 18 -34.81 37.26 -3.18
N PRO A 19 -33.71 37.40 -2.42
CA PRO A 19 -32.44 36.85 -2.84
C PRO A 19 -32.69 35.36 -3.03
N GLY A 20 -32.59 34.89 -4.28
CA GLY A 20 -32.62 33.46 -4.57
C GLY A 20 -31.40 32.85 -3.90
N LEU A 21 -31.62 32.21 -2.76
CA LEU A 21 -30.65 31.34 -2.13
C LEU A 21 -30.73 29.98 -2.82
N ALA A 22 -29.56 29.39 -3.04
CA ALA A 22 -29.26 28.11 -3.69
C ALA A 22 -29.26 28.12 -5.24
N ARG A 23 -28.07 28.35 -5.81
CA ARG A 23 -27.68 27.70 -7.05
C ARG A 23 -27.30 26.27 -6.67
N ALA A 24 -27.98 25.26 -7.23
CA ALA A 24 -27.78 23.86 -6.84
C ALA A 24 -26.31 23.47 -7.01
N ALA A 25 -25.74 22.85 -5.98
CA ALA A 25 -24.40 22.32 -6.04
C ALA A 25 -24.48 20.91 -6.62
N ASP A 26 -23.77 20.63 -7.70
CA ASP A 26 -23.72 19.30 -8.27
C ASP A 26 -22.75 18.46 -7.46
N TYR A 27 -23.20 17.31 -6.96
CA TYR A 27 -22.30 16.35 -6.34
C TYR A 27 -21.27 15.90 -7.39
N HIS A 28 -19.98 16.07 -7.08
CA HIS A 28 -18.92 15.83 -8.04
C HIS A 28 -18.14 14.57 -7.70
N HIS A 29 -17.74 14.42 -6.44
CA HIS A 29 -16.83 13.33 -6.06
C HIS A 29 -16.79 13.01 -4.57
N VAL A 30 -16.24 11.83 -4.25
CA VAL A 30 -15.89 11.41 -2.89
C VAL A 30 -14.37 11.25 -2.79
N HIS A 31 -13.80 11.69 -1.66
CA HIS A 31 -12.39 11.47 -1.35
C HIS A 31 -12.22 10.25 -0.44
N ILE A 32 -11.49 9.27 -0.94
CA ILE A 32 -11.06 8.09 -0.20
C ILE A 32 -9.59 8.25 0.16
N THR A 33 -9.25 7.99 1.42
CA THR A 33 -7.85 7.97 1.83
C THR A 33 -7.19 6.71 1.32
N SER A 34 -6.12 6.86 0.57
CA SER A 34 -5.35 5.73 0.07
C SER A 34 -3.88 5.99 0.25
N ALA A 35 -3.17 5.04 0.84
CA ALA A 35 -1.71 5.05 0.82
C ALA A 35 -1.14 4.85 -0.61
N SER A 36 -1.96 4.42 -1.57
CA SER A 36 -1.58 4.18 -2.96
C SER A 36 -2.74 4.50 -3.92
N PRO A 37 -2.85 5.76 -4.38
CA PRO A 37 -3.93 6.18 -5.29
C PRO A 37 -4.05 5.33 -6.55
N LEU A 38 -2.93 4.96 -7.18
CA LEU A 38 -2.92 4.10 -8.37
C LEU A 38 -3.52 2.70 -8.12
N GLN A 39 -3.17 2.06 -7.00
CA GLN A 39 -3.76 0.76 -6.67
C GLN A 39 -5.25 0.89 -6.38
N ALA A 40 -5.68 2.02 -5.83
CA ALA A 40 -7.08 2.30 -5.62
C ALA A 40 -7.84 2.50 -6.93
N VAL A 41 -7.29 3.25 -7.88
CA VAL A 41 -7.86 3.35 -9.24
C VAL A 41 -7.96 1.96 -9.88
N ASP A 42 -6.90 1.16 -9.85
CA ASP A 42 -6.89 -0.19 -10.43
C ASP A 42 -7.89 -1.13 -9.75
N TRP A 43 -7.99 -1.07 -8.41
CA TRP A 43 -8.94 -1.87 -7.64
C TRP A 43 -10.39 -1.51 -7.96
N TYR A 44 -10.74 -0.22 -7.97
CA TYR A 44 -12.09 0.25 -8.29
C TYR A 44 -12.43 -0.01 -9.76
N THR A 45 -11.47 0.10 -10.67
CA THR A 45 -11.65 -0.27 -12.08
C THR A 45 -11.94 -1.77 -12.22
N ARG A 46 -11.14 -2.61 -11.58
CA ARG A 46 -11.25 -4.08 -11.67
C ARG A 46 -12.51 -4.62 -10.99
N HIS A 47 -12.88 -4.08 -9.83
CA HIS A 47 -13.90 -4.67 -8.96
C HIS A 47 -15.20 -3.88 -8.91
N MET A 48 -15.22 -2.59 -9.23
CA MET A 48 -16.42 -1.74 -9.12
C MET A 48 -16.95 -1.26 -10.48
N GLY A 49 -16.31 -1.64 -11.59
CA GLY A 49 -16.72 -1.23 -12.94
C GLY A 49 -16.49 0.26 -13.22
N CYS A 50 -15.57 0.89 -12.47
CA CYS A 50 -15.14 2.26 -12.73
C CYS A 50 -14.13 2.32 -13.88
N GLU A 51 -13.86 3.52 -14.37
CA GLU A 51 -12.87 3.79 -15.41
C GLU A 51 -11.81 4.77 -14.90
N PRO A 52 -10.50 4.58 -15.17
CA PRO A 52 -9.48 5.56 -14.82
C PRO A 52 -9.76 6.92 -15.47
N VAL A 53 -9.55 8.01 -14.74
CA VAL A 53 -9.67 9.36 -15.31
C VAL A 53 -8.42 9.67 -16.14
N THR A 54 -8.59 10.19 -17.36
CA THR A 54 -7.47 10.26 -18.33
C THR A 54 -6.39 11.30 -18.04
N ASP A 55 -6.69 12.33 -17.24
CA ASP A 55 -5.81 13.48 -17.00
C ASP A 55 -5.23 13.53 -15.57
N ARG A 56 -5.43 12.45 -14.80
CA ARG A 56 -4.91 12.24 -13.44
C ARG A 56 -4.85 10.75 -13.07
N ASN A 57 -3.89 10.39 -12.23
CA ASN A 57 -3.58 9.00 -11.84
C ASN A 57 -4.19 8.58 -10.49
N ASP A 58 -4.85 9.51 -9.80
CA ASP A 58 -5.39 9.37 -8.45
C ASP A 58 -6.93 9.37 -8.42
N ALA A 59 -7.59 9.15 -9.55
CA ALA A 59 -9.05 9.16 -9.61
C ALA A 59 -9.63 8.09 -10.56
N ALA A 60 -10.79 7.57 -10.20
CA ALA A 60 -11.61 6.69 -11.03
C ALA A 60 -13.01 7.30 -11.23
N ASN A 61 -13.48 7.32 -12.47
CA ASN A 61 -14.86 7.64 -12.81
C ASN A 61 -15.74 6.40 -12.60
N CYS A 62 -16.59 6.45 -11.60
CA CYS A 62 -17.54 5.41 -11.25
C CYS A 62 -18.94 5.87 -11.68
N TYR A 63 -19.27 5.69 -12.97
CA TYR A 63 -20.61 5.97 -13.52
C TYR A 63 -21.02 7.44 -13.42
N GLY A 64 -20.10 8.36 -13.76
CA GLY A 64 -20.33 9.81 -13.73
C GLY A 64 -19.98 10.46 -12.39
N VAL A 65 -19.67 9.68 -11.36
CA VAL A 65 -19.14 10.14 -10.08
C VAL A 65 -17.64 9.88 -10.03
N GLU A 66 -16.82 10.88 -9.75
CA GLU A 66 -15.39 10.61 -9.52
C GLU A 66 -15.14 10.14 -8.08
N VAL A 67 -14.31 9.12 -7.94
CA VAL A 67 -13.74 8.67 -6.66
C VAL A 67 -12.28 9.08 -6.69
N LEU A 68 -11.91 10.05 -5.85
CA LEU A 68 -10.55 10.57 -5.75
C LEU A 68 -9.84 9.92 -4.58
N PHE A 69 -8.62 9.48 -4.82
CA PHE A 69 -7.79 8.79 -3.84
C PHE A 69 -6.71 9.73 -3.34
N VAL A 70 -6.84 10.18 -2.09
CA VAL A 70 -5.88 11.09 -1.49
C VAL A 70 -4.70 10.28 -0.96
N PRO A 71 -3.45 10.63 -1.32
CA PRO A 71 -2.24 9.99 -0.80
C PRO A 71 -2.07 10.32 0.69
N GLN A 72 -2.81 9.62 1.53
CA GLN A 72 -2.80 9.75 2.98
C GLN A 72 -3.20 8.44 3.62
N ILE A 73 -2.68 8.20 4.82
CA ILE A 73 -2.97 6.98 5.56
C ILE A 73 -4.25 7.15 6.34
N THR A 74 -5.12 6.15 6.23
CA THR A 74 -6.37 6.07 6.97
C THR A 74 -6.09 5.86 8.46
N THR A 75 -6.70 6.67 9.32
CA THR A 75 -6.71 6.51 10.78
C THR A 75 -7.81 5.55 11.24
N GLY A 76 -8.61 5.03 10.31
CA GLY A 76 -9.65 4.05 10.59
C GLY A 76 -10.72 3.97 9.51
N THR A 77 -11.56 2.94 9.60
CA THR A 77 -12.67 2.73 8.66
C THR A 77 -13.66 3.91 8.64
N SER A 78 -14.42 4.02 7.54
CA SER A 78 -15.56 4.93 7.43
C SER A 78 -16.72 4.55 8.36
N GLN A 79 -16.80 3.29 8.77
CA GLN A 79 -17.86 2.80 9.64
C GLN A 79 -17.90 3.59 10.97
N GLY A 80 -19.08 4.09 11.31
CA GLY A 80 -19.29 4.87 12.54
C GLY A 80 -18.83 6.34 12.46
N THR A 81 -18.43 6.82 11.28
CA THR A 81 -18.17 8.23 11.01
C THR A 81 -19.39 8.91 10.39
N GLY A 82 -19.35 10.23 10.22
CA GLY A 82 -20.43 10.98 9.59
C GLY A 82 -20.75 10.53 8.15
N ILE A 83 -19.78 9.96 7.43
CA ILE A 83 -20.01 9.24 6.17
C ILE A 83 -19.75 7.76 6.41
N ASP A 84 -20.81 6.98 6.62
CA ASP A 84 -20.65 5.59 7.05
C ASP A 84 -20.18 4.69 5.90
N HIS A 85 -20.79 4.83 4.72
CA HIS A 85 -20.45 4.05 3.53
C HIS A 85 -20.88 4.72 2.22
N ILE A 86 -20.36 4.20 1.11
CA ILE A 86 -20.81 4.47 -0.25
C ILE A 86 -21.47 3.23 -0.85
N GLY A 87 -22.43 3.43 -1.74
CA GLY A 87 -23.21 2.36 -2.36
C GLY A 87 -22.87 2.15 -3.82
N PHE A 88 -22.71 0.90 -4.23
CA PHE A 88 -22.63 0.48 -5.63
C PHE A 88 -23.74 -0.51 -5.95
N SER A 89 -24.44 -0.28 -7.05
CA SER A 89 -25.47 -1.16 -7.55
C SER A 89 -24.95 -2.10 -8.63
N VAL A 90 -25.41 -3.35 -8.55
CA VAL A 90 -25.06 -4.45 -9.46
C VAL A 90 -26.32 -5.17 -9.91
N SER A 91 -26.24 -5.87 -11.04
CA SER A 91 -27.39 -6.59 -11.61
C SER A 91 -27.71 -7.91 -10.89
N ASP A 92 -26.70 -8.55 -10.30
CA ASP A 92 -26.81 -9.84 -9.59
C ASP A 92 -25.87 -9.80 -8.38
N LEU A 93 -26.44 -9.60 -7.20
CA LEU A 93 -25.67 -9.45 -5.97
C LEU A 93 -25.03 -10.77 -5.50
N PRO A 94 -25.73 -11.92 -5.48
CA PRO A 94 -25.09 -13.19 -5.15
C PRO A 94 -23.87 -13.51 -6.03
N ALA A 95 -23.96 -13.27 -7.34
CA ALA A 95 -22.83 -13.45 -8.25
C ALA A 95 -21.67 -12.52 -7.89
N LYS A 96 -21.95 -11.23 -7.65
CA LYS A 96 -20.91 -10.26 -7.28
C LYS A 96 -20.23 -10.59 -5.96
N MET A 97 -20.99 -11.00 -4.94
CA MET A 97 -20.43 -11.39 -3.66
C MET A 97 -19.56 -12.63 -3.76
N THR A 98 -19.92 -13.58 -4.64
CA THR A 98 -19.08 -14.76 -4.93
C THR A 98 -17.76 -14.34 -5.60
N GLU A 99 -17.80 -13.41 -6.55
CA GLU A 99 -16.60 -12.84 -7.18
C GLU A 99 -15.69 -12.20 -6.13
N LEU A 100 -16.22 -11.34 -5.27
CA LEU A 100 -15.46 -10.64 -4.23
C LEU A 100 -14.93 -11.59 -3.12
N GLU A 101 -15.67 -12.64 -2.79
CA GLU A 101 -15.19 -13.68 -1.86
C GLU A 101 -13.98 -14.43 -2.43
N ASN A 102 -13.95 -14.66 -3.75
CA ASN A 102 -12.80 -15.28 -4.43
C ASN A 102 -11.56 -14.36 -4.47
N VAL A 103 -11.75 -13.04 -4.44
CA VAL A 103 -10.63 -12.08 -4.27
C VAL A 103 -10.06 -12.21 -2.86
N GLY A 104 -10.93 -12.17 -1.84
CA GLY A 104 -10.57 -12.33 -0.44
C GLY A 104 -9.61 -11.27 0.11
N VAL A 105 -9.13 -11.47 1.33
CA VAL A 105 -8.30 -10.49 2.05
C VAL A 105 -6.80 -10.55 1.70
N ARG A 106 -6.38 -11.30 0.68
CA ARG A 106 -4.96 -11.52 0.36
C ARG A 106 -4.51 -10.58 -0.74
N GLY A 107 -3.42 -9.84 -0.53
CA GLY A 107 -2.62 -9.12 -1.54
C GLY A 107 -3.29 -7.94 -2.27
N SER A 108 -4.60 -8.00 -2.52
CA SER A 108 -5.42 -6.98 -3.20
C SER A 108 -6.78 -6.72 -2.50
N GLY A 109 -7.02 -7.38 -1.36
CA GLY A 109 -7.95 -7.01 -0.28
C GLY A 109 -9.41 -6.69 -0.62
N VAL A 110 -10.33 -7.64 -0.42
CA VAL A 110 -11.75 -7.35 -0.14
C VAL A 110 -12.14 -8.07 1.15
N ARG A 111 -12.67 -7.34 2.12
CA ARG A 111 -13.21 -7.94 3.36
C ARG A 111 -14.73 -7.91 3.32
N LEU A 112 -15.35 -9.09 3.25
CA LEU A 112 -16.81 -9.21 3.30
C LEU A 112 -17.30 -9.02 4.75
N GLN A 113 -18.37 -8.25 4.91
CA GLN A 113 -19.10 -8.16 6.17
C GLN A 113 -20.15 -9.27 6.23
N ARG A 114 -20.09 -10.12 7.26
CA ARG A 114 -21.08 -11.18 7.48
C ARG A 114 -22.21 -10.67 8.38
N ASN A 115 -23.42 -11.12 8.09
CA ASN A 115 -24.58 -10.96 8.95
C ASN A 115 -24.50 -11.91 10.17
N ASP A 116 -25.37 -11.72 11.15
CA ASP A 116 -25.43 -12.54 12.38
C ASP A 116 -25.64 -14.04 12.11
N ASP A 117 -26.31 -14.38 10.99
CA ASP A 117 -26.53 -15.75 10.54
C ASP A 117 -25.38 -16.33 9.70
N GLY A 118 -24.30 -15.55 9.52
CA GLY A 118 -23.11 -15.92 8.73
C GLY A 118 -23.23 -15.70 7.23
N SER A 119 -24.40 -15.28 6.72
CA SER A 119 -24.60 -14.91 5.32
C SER A 119 -23.81 -13.65 4.96
N THR A 120 -23.44 -13.50 3.69
CA THR A 120 -22.69 -12.32 3.18
C THR A 120 -23.58 -11.28 2.52
N TRP A 121 -24.86 -11.60 2.31
CA TRP A 121 -25.87 -10.71 1.74
C TRP A 121 -27.24 -11.05 2.34
N ARG A 122 -28.18 -10.11 2.31
CA ARG A 122 -29.56 -10.30 2.77
C ARG A 122 -30.56 -9.61 1.86
N ASP A 123 -31.78 -10.12 1.81
CA ASP A 123 -32.91 -9.47 1.16
C ASP A 123 -33.59 -8.51 2.16
N VAL A 124 -33.80 -7.25 1.77
CA VAL A 124 -34.55 -6.27 2.55
C VAL A 124 -35.92 -6.09 1.88
N PRO A 125 -36.99 -6.67 2.46
CA PRO A 125 -38.30 -6.70 1.82
C PRO A 125 -38.82 -5.30 1.45
N GLY A 126 -39.13 -5.12 0.15
CA GLY A 126 -39.63 -3.85 -0.40
C GLY A 126 -38.55 -2.82 -0.70
N LEU A 127 -37.28 -3.18 -0.56
CA LEU A 127 -36.12 -2.40 -1.01
C LEU A 127 -35.29 -3.25 -1.98
N PHE A 128 -34.12 -3.71 -1.54
CA PHE A 128 -33.15 -4.42 -2.37
C PHE A 128 -32.53 -5.58 -1.61
N LYS A 129 -31.88 -6.49 -2.35
CA LYS A 129 -30.83 -7.30 -1.73
C LYS A 129 -29.61 -6.43 -1.52
N ILE A 130 -29.00 -6.55 -0.35
CA ILE A 130 -27.83 -5.77 0.03
C ILE A 130 -26.74 -6.64 0.65
N ALA A 131 -25.51 -6.19 0.49
CA ALA A 131 -24.33 -6.75 1.15
C ALA A 131 -23.35 -5.63 1.51
N PHE A 132 -22.44 -5.88 2.45
CA PHE A 132 -21.39 -4.93 2.77
C PHE A 132 -20.02 -5.56 2.57
N VAL A 133 -19.11 -4.78 1.99
CA VAL A 133 -17.69 -5.12 1.88
C VAL A 133 -16.85 -3.95 2.36
N PHE A 134 -15.59 -4.22 2.62
CA PHE A 134 -14.58 -3.20 2.83
C PHE A 134 -13.50 -3.35 1.78
N ASP A 135 -13.11 -2.21 1.19
CA ASP A 135 -11.94 -2.12 0.33
C ASP A 135 -10.63 -2.23 1.15
N PRO A 136 -9.45 -2.28 0.51
CA PRO A 136 -8.16 -2.39 1.20
C PRO A 136 -7.90 -1.26 2.21
N TRP A 137 -8.50 -0.08 2.01
CA TRP A 137 -8.28 1.11 2.83
C TRP A 137 -9.33 1.27 3.93
N GLY A 138 -10.24 0.30 4.06
CA GLY A 138 -11.27 0.30 5.10
C GLY A 138 -12.49 1.15 4.77
N THR A 139 -12.68 1.54 3.51
CA THR A 139 -13.93 2.14 3.03
C THR A 139 -15.01 1.09 3.09
N ARG A 140 -16.08 1.36 3.84
CA ARG A 140 -17.26 0.50 3.84
C ARG A 140 -18.06 0.76 2.57
N ILE A 141 -18.40 -0.30 1.85
CA ILE A 141 -19.14 -0.24 0.58
C ILE A 141 -20.39 -1.11 0.70
N GLU A 142 -21.56 -0.53 0.44
CA GLU A 142 -22.81 -1.28 0.27
C GLU A 142 -22.97 -1.71 -1.18
N MET A 143 -23.18 -3.01 -1.39
CA MET A 143 -23.52 -3.59 -2.68
C MET A 143 -25.02 -3.79 -2.74
N VAL A 144 -25.68 -3.22 -3.75
CA VAL A 144 -27.14 -3.20 -3.90
C VAL A 144 -27.54 -3.94 -5.19
N GLU A 145 -28.48 -4.87 -5.13
CA GLU A 145 -29.05 -5.45 -6.35
C GLU A 145 -30.11 -4.52 -6.95
N ASP A 146 -29.68 -3.55 -7.77
CA ASP A 146 -30.57 -2.67 -8.54
C ASP A 146 -30.24 -2.76 -10.05
N PRO A 147 -30.96 -3.59 -10.82
CA PRO A 147 -30.72 -3.72 -12.25
C PRO A 147 -31.23 -2.52 -13.06
N GLU A 148 -32.01 -1.61 -12.47
CA GLU A 148 -32.55 -0.44 -13.17
C GLU A 148 -31.56 0.72 -13.17
N THR A 149 -30.73 0.82 -12.14
CA THR A 149 -29.74 1.88 -11.95
C THR A 149 -28.43 1.24 -11.53
N LEU A 150 -27.51 0.96 -12.46
CA LEU A 150 -26.21 0.34 -12.18
C LEU A 150 -25.12 1.38 -11.88
N GLY A 151 -24.18 1.04 -11.00
CA GLY A 151 -23.01 1.87 -10.71
C GLY A 151 -23.03 2.57 -9.35
N PHE A 152 -22.41 3.74 -9.25
CA PHE A 152 -22.40 4.51 -8.00
C PHE A 152 -23.82 4.94 -7.65
N HIS A 153 -24.35 4.42 -6.54
CA HIS A 153 -25.77 4.50 -6.22
C HIS A 153 -26.08 5.55 -5.16
N HIS A 154 -25.31 5.58 -4.06
CA HIS A 154 -25.62 6.46 -2.94
C HIS A 154 -24.40 6.78 -2.07
N VAL A 155 -24.50 7.88 -1.31
CA VAL A 155 -23.68 8.17 -0.14
C VAL A 155 -24.58 8.04 1.08
N HIS A 156 -24.16 7.25 2.07
CA HIS A 156 -24.93 7.04 3.29
C HIS A 156 -24.28 7.75 4.47
N LEU A 157 -24.98 8.75 5.00
CA LEU A 157 -24.54 9.54 6.14
C LEU A 157 -25.06 8.94 7.44
N SER A 158 -24.23 9.01 8.47
CA SER A 158 -24.61 8.71 9.85
C SER A 158 -24.87 10.03 10.57
N ALA A 159 -25.95 10.11 11.32
CA ALA A 159 -26.32 11.36 12.01
C ALA A 159 -26.90 11.12 13.39
N ALA A 160 -26.72 12.09 14.29
CA ALA A 160 -27.45 12.11 15.56
C ALA A 160 -28.94 12.43 15.34
N ASP A 161 -29.23 13.32 14.39
CA ASP A 161 -30.58 13.74 13.98
C ASP A 161 -30.68 13.72 12.44
N PRO A 162 -31.16 12.62 11.84
CA PRO A 162 -31.23 12.46 10.38
C PRO A 162 -32.04 13.56 9.68
N ASP A 163 -33.12 14.05 10.29
CA ASP A 163 -33.99 15.06 9.68
C ASP A 163 -33.27 16.41 9.61
N ALA A 164 -32.51 16.75 10.65
CA ALA A 164 -31.69 17.96 10.67
C ALA A 164 -30.57 17.91 9.63
N THR A 165 -29.90 16.75 9.50
CA THR A 165 -28.84 16.53 8.50
C THR A 165 -29.39 16.63 7.08
N LEU A 166 -30.52 15.98 6.79
CA LEU A 166 -31.22 16.09 5.50
C LEU A 166 -31.64 17.54 5.22
N ALA A 167 -32.18 18.25 6.21
CA ALA A 167 -32.55 19.65 6.04
C ALA A 167 -31.33 20.52 5.69
N TRP A 168 -30.18 20.28 6.33
CA TRP A 168 -28.95 21.00 6.04
C TRP A 168 -28.48 20.77 4.59
N TYR A 169 -28.38 19.52 4.13
CA TYR A 169 -27.96 19.24 2.74
C TYR A 169 -28.97 19.75 1.70
N ARG A 170 -30.27 19.76 2.02
CA ARG A 170 -31.29 20.38 1.16
C ARG A 170 -31.09 21.89 1.07
N ASP A 171 -31.00 22.57 2.20
CA ASP A 171 -31.04 24.04 2.26
C ASP A 171 -29.69 24.68 1.87
N VAL A 172 -28.58 24.05 2.27
CA VAL A 172 -27.21 24.55 2.05
C VAL A 172 -26.66 24.08 0.70
N MET A 173 -26.84 22.81 0.35
CA MET A 173 -26.24 22.21 -0.85
C MET A 173 -27.23 22.06 -2.02
N GLY A 174 -28.54 22.23 -1.78
CA GLY A 174 -29.56 22.21 -2.84
C GLY A 174 -30.05 20.82 -3.23
N GLY A 175 -29.90 19.81 -2.36
CA GLY A 175 -30.40 18.46 -2.63
C GLY A 175 -31.91 18.42 -2.80
N THR A 176 -32.41 17.64 -3.76
CA THR A 176 -33.86 17.53 -4.04
C THR A 176 -34.48 16.41 -3.19
N PRO A 177 -35.47 16.67 -2.32
CA PRO A 177 -36.12 15.63 -1.54
C PRO A 177 -36.82 14.60 -2.41
N ASP A 178 -36.60 13.33 -2.12
CA ASP A 178 -37.25 12.20 -2.79
C ASP A 178 -37.29 10.97 -1.86
N SER A 179 -37.98 9.90 -2.27
CA SER A 179 -38.15 8.68 -1.47
C SER A 179 -37.78 7.43 -2.26
N LEU A 180 -36.66 6.81 -1.90
CA LEU A 180 -36.14 5.61 -2.54
C LEU A 180 -37.12 4.44 -2.38
N LYS A 181 -37.63 3.95 -3.50
CA LYS A 181 -38.73 2.96 -3.61
C LYS A 181 -39.97 3.33 -2.78
N GLY A 182 -40.16 4.62 -2.45
CA GLY A 182 -41.24 5.10 -1.58
C GLY A 182 -41.14 4.64 -0.12
N ARG A 183 -39.94 4.32 0.34
CA ARG A 183 -39.69 3.67 1.65
C ARG A 183 -38.61 4.36 2.48
N LEU A 184 -37.60 4.93 1.84
CA LEU A 184 -36.49 5.61 2.49
C LEU A 184 -36.41 7.03 1.97
N ASP A 185 -36.68 7.99 2.84
CA ASP A 185 -36.59 9.40 2.50
C ASP A 185 -35.12 9.81 2.42
N GLY A 186 -34.79 10.64 1.42
CA GLY A 186 -33.43 11.09 1.16
C GLY A 186 -33.40 12.30 0.25
N LEU A 187 -32.20 12.64 -0.22
CA LEU A 187 -31.99 13.70 -1.21
C LEU A 187 -31.39 13.14 -2.49
N ARG A 188 -31.73 13.75 -3.61
CA ARG A 188 -31.13 13.52 -4.92
C ARG A 188 -30.17 14.65 -5.27
N PHE A 189 -28.96 14.28 -5.65
CA PHE A 189 -27.99 15.15 -6.32
C PHE A 189 -27.66 14.52 -7.67
N GLY A 190 -28.35 14.96 -8.71
CA GLY A 190 -28.34 14.29 -10.01
C GLY A 190 -28.83 12.84 -9.87
N ASP A 191 -27.96 11.90 -10.23
CA ASP A 191 -28.26 10.46 -10.15
C ASP A 191 -27.86 9.78 -8.84
N VAL A 192 -27.22 10.52 -7.93
CA VAL A 192 -26.74 9.99 -6.65
C VAL A 192 -27.75 10.26 -5.53
N TRP A 193 -28.00 9.24 -4.72
CA TRP A 193 -28.79 9.38 -3.49
C TRP A 193 -27.93 9.76 -2.29
N PHE A 194 -28.44 10.69 -1.50
CA PHE A 194 -27.95 10.98 -0.16
C PHE A 194 -28.97 10.46 0.83
N LEU A 195 -28.59 9.39 1.53
CA LEU A 195 -29.40 8.73 2.54
C LEU A 195 -28.82 9.02 3.91
N VAL A 196 -29.66 9.17 4.92
CA VAL A 196 -29.21 9.44 6.28
C VAL A 196 -29.85 8.45 7.22
N SER A 197 -29.07 7.90 8.14
CA SER A 197 -29.59 7.05 9.21
C SER A 197 -29.10 7.51 10.56
N GLN A 198 -29.93 7.24 11.57
CA GLN A 198 -29.56 7.55 12.94
C GLN A 198 -28.40 6.68 13.39
N ASN A 199 -27.37 7.31 13.93
CA ASN A 199 -26.25 6.61 14.53
C ASN A 199 -26.67 6.03 15.90
N ALA A 200 -26.41 4.74 16.11
CA ALA A 200 -26.84 4.03 17.31
C ALA A 200 -26.12 4.50 18.59
N GLU A 201 -24.92 5.08 18.47
CA GLU A 201 -24.08 5.54 19.57
C GLU A 201 -24.18 7.06 19.82
N GLY A 202 -24.98 7.78 19.03
CA GLY A 202 -25.20 9.22 19.17
C GLY A 202 -24.49 10.04 18.10
N LEU A 203 -23.56 10.91 18.47
CA LEU A 203 -22.83 11.74 17.50
C LEU A 203 -21.73 10.90 16.83
N PRO A 204 -21.71 10.75 15.50
CA PRO A 204 -20.70 9.95 14.81
C PRO A 204 -19.31 10.60 14.84
N GLY A 205 -18.28 9.78 14.61
CA GLY A 205 -16.89 10.24 14.51
C GLY A 205 -16.64 11.17 13.31
N SER A 206 -15.59 11.97 13.39
CA SER A 206 -15.16 12.81 12.26
C SER A 206 -14.69 11.97 11.08
N THR A 207 -14.94 12.47 9.87
CA THR A 207 -14.47 11.86 8.62
C THR A 207 -13.03 12.22 8.29
N ILE A 208 -12.47 13.27 8.90
CA ILE A 208 -11.10 13.73 8.64
C ILE A 208 -10.11 12.57 8.89
N GLU A 209 -9.25 12.30 7.90
CA GLU A 209 -8.24 11.23 7.90
C GLU A 209 -8.81 9.81 8.04
N ARG A 210 -10.13 9.61 7.89
CA ARG A 210 -10.77 8.28 7.84
C ARG A 210 -10.86 7.78 6.41
N ALA A 211 -11.16 6.49 6.23
CA ALA A 211 -11.25 5.85 4.92
C ALA A 211 -12.03 6.66 3.87
N ILE A 212 -13.15 7.29 4.29
CA ILE A 212 -13.81 8.36 3.51
C ILE A 212 -13.51 9.68 4.22
N ASP A 213 -12.70 10.55 3.61
CA ASP A 213 -12.26 11.81 4.23
C ASP A 213 -13.34 12.89 4.14
N HIS A 214 -13.87 13.08 2.93
CA HIS A 214 -14.88 14.08 2.64
C HIS A 214 -15.65 13.78 1.35
N ILE A 215 -16.77 14.47 1.20
CA ILE A 215 -17.54 14.56 -0.04
C ILE A 215 -17.41 15.95 -0.63
N ALA A 216 -17.52 16.04 -1.95
CA ALA A 216 -17.26 17.28 -2.67
C ALA A 216 -18.41 17.66 -3.62
N PHE A 217 -18.70 18.95 -3.64
CA PHE A 217 -19.70 19.55 -4.51
C PHE A 217 -19.07 20.62 -5.41
N THR A 218 -19.55 20.70 -6.65
CA THR A 218 -19.17 21.74 -7.61
C THR A 218 -20.12 22.93 -7.59
N LEU A 219 -19.54 24.12 -7.77
CA LEU A 219 -20.24 25.40 -7.78
C LEU A 219 -19.68 26.29 -8.89
N ASP A 220 -20.53 27.09 -9.53
CA ASP A 220 -20.11 27.99 -10.61
C ASP A 220 -19.24 29.18 -10.16
N ASP A 221 -19.44 29.67 -8.94
CA ASP A 221 -18.69 30.80 -8.36
C ASP A 221 -18.59 30.58 -6.84
N LEU A 222 -17.38 30.24 -6.39
CA LEU A 222 -17.16 29.92 -4.99
C LEU A 222 -17.17 31.15 -4.07
N ASP A 223 -16.82 32.34 -4.56
CA ASP A 223 -16.86 33.56 -3.74
C ASP A 223 -18.30 33.96 -3.44
N SER A 224 -19.18 33.89 -4.45
CA SER A 224 -20.61 34.14 -4.27
C SER A 224 -21.24 33.12 -3.32
N ALA A 225 -20.97 31.83 -3.54
CA ALA A 225 -21.48 30.77 -2.66
C ALA A 225 -20.96 30.91 -1.23
N ALA A 226 -19.69 31.33 -1.04
CA ALA A 226 -19.14 31.56 0.29
C ALA A 226 -19.85 32.70 1.04
N ALA A 227 -20.35 33.73 0.34
CA ALA A 227 -21.19 34.74 0.97
C ALA A 227 -22.53 34.16 1.46
N ASP A 228 -23.12 33.24 0.69
CA ASP A 228 -24.34 32.52 1.10
C ASP A 228 -24.10 31.59 2.28
N PHE A 229 -23.02 30.82 2.28
CA PHE A 229 -22.62 29.96 3.39
C PHE A 229 -22.45 30.75 4.68
N ARG A 230 -21.78 31.91 4.63
CA ARG A 230 -21.63 32.79 5.81
C ARG A 230 -22.97 33.37 6.27
N ARG A 231 -23.90 33.68 5.37
CA ARG A 231 -25.26 34.13 5.74
C ARG A 231 -26.07 33.04 6.42
N GLN A 232 -25.80 31.79 6.09
CA GLN A 232 -26.43 30.59 6.66
C GLN A 232 -25.68 30.06 7.89
N ASP A 233 -24.70 30.81 8.42
CA ASP A 233 -23.87 30.43 9.57
C ASP A 233 -23.10 29.10 9.37
N VAL A 234 -22.76 28.77 8.12
CA VAL A 234 -21.94 27.61 7.79
C VAL A 234 -20.48 27.94 8.08
N ARG A 235 -19.84 27.07 8.86
CA ARG A 235 -18.44 27.22 9.26
C ARG A 235 -17.49 26.71 8.19
N PHE A 236 -16.47 27.51 7.89
CA PHE A 236 -15.32 27.11 7.08
C PHE A 236 -14.23 26.48 7.96
N GLU A 237 -13.73 25.34 7.52
CA GLU A 237 -12.47 24.76 7.99
C GLU A 237 -11.29 25.39 7.22
N GLN A 238 -11.46 25.56 5.90
CA GLN A 238 -10.54 26.27 5.02
C GLN A 238 -11.34 27.26 4.17
N GLU A 239 -10.95 28.53 4.19
CA GLU A 239 -11.55 29.59 3.39
C GLU A 239 -11.28 29.38 1.88
N PRO A 240 -12.15 29.90 0.99
CA PRO A 240 -11.96 29.84 -0.46
C PRO A 240 -10.58 30.35 -0.88
N SER A 241 -9.82 29.48 -1.53
CA SER A 241 -8.47 29.79 -2.01
C SER A 241 -8.14 28.98 -3.25
N ILE A 242 -7.20 29.50 -4.05
CA ILE A 242 -6.54 28.71 -5.10
C ILE A 242 -5.45 27.91 -4.39
N PRO A 243 -5.48 26.57 -4.42
CA PRO A 243 -4.44 25.77 -3.79
C PRO A 243 -3.06 26.05 -4.40
N GLU A 244 -2.03 25.98 -3.59
CA GLU A 244 -0.65 25.97 -4.06
C GLU A 244 -0.43 24.78 -5.02
N GLY A 245 0.23 25.01 -6.16
CA GLY A 245 0.37 24.00 -7.23
C GLY A 245 -0.92 23.69 -8.01
N GLY A 246 -1.97 24.51 -7.87
CA GLY A 246 -3.22 24.35 -8.61
C GLY A 246 -3.01 24.42 -10.13
N ARG A 247 -3.52 23.43 -10.85
CA ARG A 247 -3.41 23.35 -12.32
C ARG A 247 -4.28 24.39 -13.03
N THR A 248 -5.29 24.93 -12.34
CA THR A 248 -6.14 26.03 -12.81
C THR A 248 -6.30 27.10 -11.73
N SER A 249 -6.88 28.24 -12.10
CA SER A 249 -7.21 29.31 -11.16
C SER A 249 -8.51 29.07 -10.39
N ALA A 250 -9.12 27.88 -10.51
CA ALA A 250 -10.35 27.53 -9.82
C ALA A 250 -10.09 27.37 -8.32
N LYS A 251 -11.04 27.85 -7.51
CA LYS A 251 -10.92 27.85 -6.05
C LYS A 251 -11.50 26.58 -5.43
N ARG A 252 -11.04 26.28 -4.21
CA ARG A 252 -11.68 25.31 -3.31
C ARG A 252 -11.81 25.86 -1.90
N ALA A 253 -12.75 25.32 -1.13
CA ALA A 253 -12.89 25.54 0.30
C ALA A 253 -13.33 24.25 1.00
N PHE A 254 -13.10 24.18 2.31
CA PHE A 254 -13.61 23.11 3.16
C PHE A 254 -14.57 23.67 4.20
N LEU A 255 -15.72 23.03 4.33
CA LEU A 255 -16.78 23.37 5.26
C LEU A 255 -16.88 22.28 6.33
N VAL A 256 -17.28 22.70 7.52
CA VAL A 256 -17.69 21.78 8.58
C VAL A 256 -19.17 21.48 8.37
N GLY A 257 -19.46 20.30 7.83
CA GLY A 257 -20.81 19.78 7.66
C GLY A 257 -21.41 19.26 8.97
N PRO A 258 -22.70 18.89 8.96
CA PRO A 258 -23.36 18.26 10.10
C PRO A 258 -22.67 16.94 10.46
N ASP A 259 -22.80 16.55 11.73
CA ASP A 259 -22.35 15.22 12.21
C ASP A 259 -20.87 14.90 11.91
N ASN A 260 -20.00 15.92 12.02
CA ASN A 260 -18.56 15.84 11.81
C ASN A 260 -18.13 15.39 10.39
N VAL A 261 -19.01 15.60 9.40
CA VAL A 261 -18.69 15.39 7.98
C VAL A 261 -17.90 16.58 7.46
N ARG A 262 -16.71 16.32 6.91
CA ARG A 262 -15.98 17.31 6.14
C ARG A 262 -16.60 17.42 4.74
N VAL A 263 -16.88 18.64 4.28
CA VAL A 263 -17.46 18.89 2.96
C VAL A 263 -16.55 19.81 2.17
N ALA A 264 -16.09 19.36 1.00
CA ALA A 264 -15.39 20.21 0.05
C ALA A 264 -16.38 20.90 -0.89
N VAL A 265 -16.09 22.16 -1.21
CA VAL A 265 -16.77 22.89 -2.28
C VAL A 265 -15.72 23.41 -3.24
N VAL A 266 -15.89 23.07 -4.51
CA VAL A 266 -14.93 23.36 -5.58
C VAL A 266 -15.60 24.16 -6.69
N GLU A 267 -14.88 25.11 -7.23
CA GLU A 267 -15.35 25.89 -8.38
C GLU A 267 -15.25 25.06 -9.67
N THR A 268 -16.22 25.20 -10.57
CA THR A 268 -16.24 24.46 -11.85
C THR A 268 -14.98 24.75 -12.67
N GLY A 269 -14.39 23.72 -13.28
CA GLY A 269 -13.11 23.83 -14.01
C GLY A 269 -11.86 23.68 -13.13
N PHE A 270 -12.01 23.22 -11.89
CA PHE A 270 -10.88 22.75 -11.08
C PHE A 270 -10.27 21.47 -11.65
N ALA A 271 -8.98 21.51 -12.01
CA ALA A 271 -8.26 20.35 -12.57
C ALA A 271 -7.33 19.64 -11.56
N GLY A 272 -7.46 19.96 -10.27
CA GLY A 272 -6.60 19.40 -9.24
C GLY A 272 -5.32 20.19 -8.97
N ILE A 273 -4.46 19.61 -8.15
CA ILE A 273 -3.11 20.08 -7.81
C ILE A 273 -2.12 19.16 -8.53
N GLU A 274 -1.00 19.70 -9.00
CA GLU A 274 0.14 18.89 -9.42
C GLU A 274 0.82 18.31 -8.19
N SER A 275 0.67 17.01 -7.97
CA SER A 275 1.24 16.33 -6.80
C SER A 275 2.72 16.04 -7.03
N ASP A 276 3.59 16.91 -6.52
CA ASP A 276 5.00 16.58 -6.34
C ASP A 276 5.12 15.78 -5.04
N ILE A 277 4.84 14.47 -5.10
CA ILE A 277 4.94 13.60 -3.93
C ILE A 277 6.41 13.60 -3.54
N GLY A 278 6.73 14.23 -2.41
CA GLY A 278 8.10 14.42 -1.90
C GLY A 278 8.81 13.15 -1.44
N SER A 279 8.69 12.03 -2.16
CA SER A 279 9.62 10.92 -2.06
C SER A 279 10.83 11.21 -2.94
N THR A 280 12.03 10.94 -2.42
CA THR A 280 13.22 11.00 -3.27
C THR A 280 13.20 9.78 -4.19
N ILE A 281 12.78 9.99 -5.44
CA ILE A 281 12.78 8.92 -6.44
C ILE A 281 14.23 8.60 -6.82
N LEU A 282 14.66 7.37 -6.52
CA LEU A 282 15.96 6.87 -6.95
C LEU A 282 15.78 6.19 -8.30
N THR A 283 16.35 6.78 -9.36
CA THR A 283 16.43 6.12 -10.67
C THR A 283 17.58 5.12 -10.70
N ALA A 284 17.46 4.06 -11.50
CA ALA A 284 18.51 3.06 -11.63
C ALA A 284 19.81 3.68 -12.17
N ASP A 285 19.70 4.78 -12.92
CA ASP A 285 20.82 5.48 -13.55
C ASP A 285 21.29 6.77 -12.83
N ALA A 286 20.68 7.17 -11.71
CA ALA A 286 20.95 8.47 -11.06
C ALA A 286 22.36 8.64 -10.45
N LEU A 287 23.18 7.59 -10.37
CA LEU A 287 24.41 7.60 -9.59
C LEU A 287 25.60 7.11 -10.43
N GLY A 288 26.54 8.04 -10.68
CA GLY A 288 27.77 7.82 -11.45
C GLY A 288 28.94 7.38 -10.58
N ASN A 289 30.16 7.45 -11.15
CA ASN A 289 31.39 7.22 -10.39
C ASN A 289 31.47 8.22 -9.24
N TYR A 290 31.36 7.72 -8.01
CA TYR A 290 31.53 8.48 -6.78
C TYR A 290 32.93 8.23 -6.23
N ASP A 291 33.67 9.31 -6.00
CA ASP A 291 35.01 9.26 -5.40
C ASP A 291 34.84 8.92 -3.92
N THR A 292 35.06 7.64 -3.60
CA THR A 292 34.80 7.13 -2.25
C THR A 292 35.91 7.63 -1.31
N PRO A 293 35.57 8.21 -0.14
CA PRO A 293 36.59 8.63 0.81
C PRO A 293 37.49 7.46 1.20
N ASP A 294 38.78 7.72 1.40
CA ASP A 294 39.70 6.72 1.91
C ASP A 294 39.66 6.63 3.44
N THR A 295 39.75 5.40 3.95
CA THR A 295 40.06 5.10 5.35
C THR A 295 41.46 5.65 5.72
N PRO A 296 41.78 5.80 7.03
CA PRO A 296 43.11 6.25 7.47
C PRO A 296 44.29 5.39 6.99
N TRP A 297 44.04 4.17 6.49
CA TRP A 297 45.04 3.25 5.95
C TRP A 297 44.97 3.09 4.42
N GLY A 298 44.17 3.89 3.73
CA GLY A 298 44.18 4.00 2.26
C GLY A 298 43.35 2.95 1.51
N GLU A 299 42.36 2.35 2.14
CA GLU A 299 41.30 1.57 1.48
C GLU A 299 40.03 2.42 1.34
N PRO A 300 39.17 2.22 0.32
CA PRO A 300 37.88 2.90 0.22
C PRO A 300 37.00 2.68 1.46
N ASP A 301 36.36 3.75 1.93
CA ASP A 301 35.54 3.78 3.15
C ASP A 301 34.05 3.51 2.85
N LEU A 302 33.64 2.30 3.19
CA LEU A 302 32.28 1.78 3.16
C LEU A 302 31.67 1.68 4.57
N GLN A 303 32.36 2.16 5.61
CA GLN A 303 31.87 2.06 6.98
C GLN A 303 30.55 2.80 7.14
N GLY A 304 29.67 2.24 7.96
CA GLY A 304 28.37 2.83 8.23
C GLY A 304 27.31 1.80 8.59
N ILE A 305 26.15 2.33 8.94
CA ILE A 305 24.93 1.57 9.09
C ILE A 305 24.09 1.85 7.84
N TRP A 306 23.77 0.78 7.13
CA TRP A 306 23.12 0.83 5.84
C TRP A 306 21.76 0.11 5.94
N THR A 307 20.71 0.68 5.36
CA THR A 307 19.37 0.07 5.32
C THR A 307 18.99 -0.24 3.88
N SER A 308 18.18 -1.27 3.63
CA SER A 308 17.66 -1.58 2.28
C SER A 308 16.27 -1.00 2.05
N SER A 309 15.90 0.04 2.80
CA SER A 309 14.57 0.63 2.82
C SER A 309 14.13 1.05 1.42
N SER A 310 14.95 1.76 0.64
CA SER A 310 14.56 2.18 -0.71
C SER A 310 14.36 1.03 -1.71
N ALA A 311 14.91 -0.15 -1.42
CA ALA A 311 14.83 -1.34 -2.25
C ALA A 311 13.63 -2.25 -1.90
N VAL A 312 12.87 -1.93 -0.85
CA VAL A 312 11.70 -2.73 -0.46
C VAL A 312 10.65 -2.71 -1.56
N GLY A 313 10.17 -3.91 -1.89
CA GLY A 313 9.16 -4.12 -2.91
C GLY A 313 9.72 -4.42 -4.30
N ILE A 314 11.02 -4.19 -4.58
CA ILE A 314 11.61 -4.58 -5.86
C ILE A 314 11.39 -6.10 -6.09
N PRO A 315 10.79 -6.53 -7.20
CA PRO A 315 10.63 -7.94 -7.51
C PRO A 315 12.00 -8.58 -7.73
N PHE A 316 12.17 -9.84 -7.29
CA PHE A 316 13.43 -10.54 -7.54
C PHE A 316 13.65 -10.77 -9.04
N GLU A 317 12.65 -11.35 -9.71
CA GLU A 317 12.60 -11.54 -11.16
C GLU A 317 11.66 -10.52 -11.82
N ARG A 318 11.95 -10.14 -13.07
CA ARG A 318 11.15 -9.19 -13.83
C ARG A 318 9.76 -9.78 -14.16
N PRO A 319 8.65 -9.09 -13.83
CA PRO A 319 7.30 -9.53 -14.21
C PRO A 319 7.14 -9.73 -15.73
N GLU A 320 6.26 -10.65 -16.16
CA GLU A 320 6.10 -10.99 -17.60
C GLU A 320 5.59 -9.83 -18.45
N ASN A 321 4.92 -8.87 -17.83
CA ASN A 321 4.29 -7.71 -18.46
C ASN A 321 5.14 -6.43 -18.38
N VAL A 322 6.39 -6.52 -17.92
CA VAL A 322 7.30 -5.39 -17.79
C VAL A 322 8.54 -5.66 -18.62
N ASP A 323 8.67 -4.97 -19.76
CA ASP A 323 9.85 -5.10 -20.63
C ASP A 323 10.97 -4.11 -20.25
N ALA A 324 10.62 -3.03 -19.53
CA ALA A 324 11.54 -1.97 -19.12
C ALA A 324 12.39 -2.38 -17.91
N SER A 325 13.59 -1.80 -17.79
CA SER A 325 14.49 -1.95 -16.64
C SER A 325 14.09 -1.07 -15.45
N GLU A 326 13.26 -0.07 -15.69
CA GLU A 326 12.72 0.86 -14.69
C GLU A 326 11.19 0.92 -14.79
N VAL A 327 10.54 1.14 -13.65
CA VAL A 327 9.12 1.48 -13.55
C VAL A 327 8.98 2.99 -13.30
N THR A 328 7.78 3.52 -13.48
CA THR A 328 7.51 4.93 -13.15
C THR A 328 7.66 5.20 -11.65
N ALA A 329 7.87 6.46 -11.28
CA ALA A 329 7.93 6.90 -9.89
C ALA A 329 6.69 6.44 -9.09
N ASP A 330 5.51 6.60 -9.68
CA ASP A 330 4.26 6.21 -9.03
C ASP A 330 4.13 4.70 -8.84
N GLU A 331 4.55 3.89 -9.83
CA GLU A 331 4.61 2.43 -9.71
C GLU A 331 5.61 1.99 -8.65
N ALA A 332 6.75 2.66 -8.55
CA ALA A 332 7.77 2.40 -7.54
C ALA A 332 7.23 2.65 -6.13
N ILE A 333 6.59 3.80 -5.91
CA ILE A 333 5.93 4.16 -4.64
C ILE A 333 4.86 3.14 -4.29
N ALA A 334 3.95 2.86 -5.24
CA ALA A 334 2.86 1.92 -5.03
C ALA A 334 3.37 0.53 -4.64
N ARG A 335 4.41 0.03 -5.32
CA ARG A 335 5.02 -1.26 -5.03
C ARG A 335 5.68 -1.31 -3.65
N HIS A 336 6.40 -0.26 -3.30
CA HIS A 336 7.06 -0.12 -2.00
C HIS A 336 6.03 -0.15 -0.86
N GLU A 337 5.01 0.71 -0.93
CA GLU A 337 3.87 0.76 0.01
C GLU A 337 3.13 -0.59 0.09
N GLY A 338 2.78 -1.18 -1.06
CA GLY A 338 2.06 -2.45 -1.13
C GLY A 338 2.82 -3.60 -0.45
N ARG A 339 4.16 -3.64 -0.56
CA ARG A 339 4.98 -4.65 0.11
C ARG A 339 4.98 -4.46 1.62
N LEU A 340 4.96 -3.23 2.11
CA LEU A 340 4.87 -2.93 3.55
C LEU A 340 3.50 -3.29 4.13
N LEU A 341 2.42 -3.01 3.39
CA LEU A 341 1.04 -3.33 3.79
C LEU A 341 0.76 -4.85 3.82
N GLY A 342 1.42 -5.64 2.98
CA GLY A 342 1.31 -7.10 2.98
C GLY A 342 2.01 -7.84 4.13
N GLY A 343 2.70 -7.12 5.02
CA GLY A 343 3.43 -7.68 6.16
C GLY A 343 2.56 -7.89 7.41
N ILE A 344 3.09 -8.62 8.40
CA ILE A 344 2.40 -8.89 9.68
C ILE A 344 2.08 -7.60 10.49
N TRP A 345 2.73 -6.49 10.13
CA TRP A 345 2.62 -5.16 10.74
C TRP A 345 1.77 -4.16 9.94
N GLY A 346 1.08 -4.59 8.88
CA GLY A 346 0.28 -3.72 8.00
C GLY A 346 -0.95 -3.07 8.63
N TYR A 347 -1.10 -3.09 9.96
CA TYR A 347 -2.31 -2.69 10.66
C TYR A 347 -2.27 -1.28 11.27
N GLU A 348 -1.11 -0.66 11.51
CA GLU A 348 -1.00 0.69 12.11
C GLU A 348 0.29 1.39 11.65
N ARG A 349 0.17 2.60 11.06
CA ARG A 349 1.32 3.41 10.59
C ARG A 349 2.22 3.86 11.73
N GLU A 350 1.63 4.14 12.89
CA GLU A 350 2.32 4.67 14.05
C GLU A 350 3.43 3.72 14.51
N TRP A 351 3.26 2.40 14.40
CA TRP A 351 4.30 1.41 14.71
C TRP A 351 5.33 1.24 13.58
N ARG A 352 4.90 1.36 12.33
CA ARG A 352 5.74 1.25 11.13
C ARG A 352 6.75 2.41 11.02
N ASP A 353 6.29 3.63 11.28
CA ASP A 353 7.08 4.85 11.08
C ASP A 353 7.93 5.21 12.33
N THR A 354 7.58 4.73 13.53
CA THR A 354 8.35 5.01 14.77
C THR A 354 9.31 3.90 15.20
N THR A 355 9.16 2.67 14.69
CA THR A 355 9.99 1.52 15.11
C THR A 355 10.91 0.98 14.01
N LEU A 356 10.65 1.29 12.73
CA LEU A 356 11.38 0.69 11.58
C LEU A 356 11.95 1.71 10.57
N GLU A 357 11.78 3.02 10.81
CA GLU A 357 12.30 4.14 9.99
C GLU A 357 12.47 3.81 8.50
N TYR A 358 11.37 3.54 7.80
CA TYR A 358 11.41 3.43 6.35
C TYR A 358 11.76 4.79 5.77
N GLY A 359 12.99 4.92 5.25
CA GLY A 359 13.46 6.12 4.58
C GLY A 359 12.50 6.58 3.47
N SER A 360 12.46 7.88 3.20
CA SER A 360 11.55 8.51 2.23
C SER A 360 11.93 8.29 0.76
N ALA A 361 12.95 7.47 0.48
CA ALA A 361 13.47 7.23 -0.86
C ALA A 361 12.93 5.91 -1.42
N VAL A 362 12.54 5.90 -2.69
CA VAL A 362 11.98 4.70 -3.34
C VAL A 362 12.69 4.45 -4.67
N SER A 363 13.13 3.22 -4.90
CA SER A 363 13.82 2.81 -6.13
C SER A 363 12.85 2.49 -7.26
N THR A 364 13.10 3.03 -8.46
CA THR A 364 12.35 2.72 -9.71
C THR A 364 12.84 1.45 -10.40
N GLN A 365 13.85 0.77 -9.88
CA GLN A 365 14.39 -0.46 -10.47
C GLN A 365 13.30 -1.52 -10.65
N ALA A 366 13.13 -2.07 -11.85
CA ALA A 366 12.02 -2.98 -12.16
C ALA A 366 12.18 -4.41 -11.60
N ALA A 367 13.43 -4.89 -11.45
CA ALA A 367 13.76 -6.21 -10.91
C ALA A 367 15.17 -6.24 -10.32
N MET A 368 15.44 -7.16 -9.39
CA MET A 368 16.79 -7.35 -8.84
C MET A 368 17.72 -8.03 -9.84
N ILE A 369 17.27 -9.05 -10.57
CA ILE A 369 18.10 -9.72 -11.58
C ILE A 369 18.39 -8.76 -12.72
N ILE A 370 19.68 -8.59 -13.02
CA ILE A 370 20.19 -7.74 -14.10
C ILE A 370 20.90 -8.55 -15.19
N ASP A 371 21.32 -9.77 -14.87
CA ASP A 371 21.93 -10.73 -15.81
C ASP A 371 21.40 -12.13 -15.47
N PRO A 372 20.66 -12.80 -16.36
CA PRO A 372 20.40 -12.45 -17.77
C PRO A 372 19.58 -11.14 -17.97
N PRO A 373 19.70 -10.47 -19.14
CA PRO A 373 19.05 -9.17 -19.39
C PRO A 373 17.52 -9.18 -19.35
N ASP A 374 16.88 -10.35 -19.45
CA ASP A 374 15.45 -10.53 -19.28
C ASP A 374 15.00 -10.37 -17.81
N GLY A 375 15.96 -10.29 -16.88
CA GLY A 375 15.71 -10.13 -15.46
C GLY A 375 15.13 -11.38 -14.81
N ARG A 376 15.40 -12.57 -15.34
CA ARG A 376 14.88 -13.85 -14.82
C ARG A 376 15.99 -14.83 -14.48
N LEU A 377 15.69 -15.75 -13.58
CA LEU A 377 16.62 -16.83 -13.25
C LEU A 377 16.86 -17.71 -14.48
N PRO A 378 18.11 -18.12 -14.74
CA PRO A 378 18.39 -19.09 -15.79
C PRO A 378 17.65 -20.40 -15.59
N SER A 379 17.43 -21.10 -16.70
CA SER A 379 16.92 -22.48 -16.67
C SER A 379 17.82 -23.37 -15.83
N ARG A 380 17.21 -24.39 -15.24
CA ARG A 380 17.89 -25.33 -14.34
C ARG A 380 18.25 -26.62 -15.01
N ILE A 381 19.23 -27.32 -14.44
CA ILE A 381 19.79 -28.53 -15.03
C ILE A 381 18.97 -29.77 -14.65
N THR A 382 18.39 -29.82 -13.44
CA THR A 382 17.69 -31.02 -12.94
C THR A 382 16.32 -30.73 -12.31
N GLU A 383 15.42 -31.71 -12.30
CA GLU A 383 14.14 -31.64 -11.56
C GLU A 383 14.35 -31.52 -10.04
N GLU A 384 15.41 -32.13 -9.50
CA GLU A 384 15.79 -32.04 -8.08
C GLU A 384 16.15 -30.61 -7.68
N SER A 385 16.94 -29.92 -8.50
CA SER A 385 17.24 -28.49 -8.29
C SER A 385 15.97 -27.64 -8.32
N THR A 386 14.99 -28.00 -9.15
CA THR A 386 13.68 -27.33 -9.22
C THR A 386 12.86 -27.51 -7.93
N GLN A 387 12.93 -28.69 -7.30
CA GLN A 387 12.29 -28.96 -6.00
C GLN A 387 12.99 -28.23 -4.84
N ALA A 388 14.31 -28.04 -4.90
CA ALA A 388 15.06 -27.26 -3.91
C ALA A 388 14.64 -25.78 -3.87
N LEU A 389 14.33 -25.15 -5.02
CA LEU A 389 13.73 -23.80 -5.04
C LEU A 389 12.39 -23.74 -4.34
N ALA A 390 11.52 -24.73 -4.63
CA ALA A 390 10.22 -24.78 -4.01
C ALA A 390 10.37 -24.84 -2.48
N GLY A 391 11.38 -25.55 -1.96
CA GLY A 391 11.75 -25.54 -0.56
C GLY A 391 12.20 -24.17 -0.03
N ASP A 392 12.96 -23.41 -0.79
CA ASP A 392 13.53 -22.12 -0.35
C ASP A 392 12.51 -20.97 -0.47
N GLU A 393 11.72 -20.89 -1.54
CA GLU A 393 10.63 -19.90 -1.71
C GLU A 393 9.49 -20.11 -0.71
N ARG A 394 9.31 -21.34 -0.24
CA ARG A 394 8.40 -21.68 0.88
C ARG A 394 8.80 -21.01 2.20
N THR A 395 10.04 -20.55 2.33
CA THR A 395 10.49 -19.76 3.50
C THR A 395 10.29 -18.25 3.33
N GLU A 396 10.18 -17.74 2.09
CA GLU A 396 10.08 -16.29 1.80
C GLU A 396 8.71 -15.80 1.27
N SER A 397 7.82 -16.67 0.79
CA SER A 397 6.53 -16.27 0.19
C SER A 397 5.31 -17.06 0.71
N PRO A 398 4.31 -16.40 1.34
CA PRO A 398 3.02 -17.01 1.68
C PRO A 398 2.06 -17.09 0.48
N THR A 399 2.55 -17.23 -0.76
CA THR A 399 1.70 -17.16 -1.97
C THR A 399 1.49 -18.50 -2.67
N ALA A 400 0.20 -18.81 -2.84
CA ALA A 400 -0.46 -19.67 -3.83
C ALA A 400 -0.21 -21.20 -3.86
N ALA A 401 0.98 -21.74 -3.56
CA ALA A 401 1.20 -23.19 -3.70
C ALA A 401 0.61 -24.05 -2.55
N THR A 402 0.16 -23.43 -1.46
CA THR A 402 -0.41 -24.09 -0.27
C THR A 402 -1.93 -24.27 -0.31
N ALA A 403 -2.61 -23.81 -1.37
CA ALA A 403 -4.08 -23.84 -1.45
C ALA A 403 -4.70 -25.26 -1.60
N ARG A 404 -3.88 -26.32 -1.71
CA ARG A 404 -4.37 -27.71 -1.86
C ARG A 404 -3.90 -28.70 -0.78
N SER A 405 -3.20 -28.25 0.27
CA SER A 405 -2.82 -29.13 1.39
C SER A 405 -3.48 -28.68 2.71
N PRO A 406 -4.05 -29.60 3.51
CA PRO A 406 -4.70 -29.27 4.79
C PRO A 406 -3.73 -28.85 5.91
N SER A 407 -2.44 -28.65 5.61
CA SER A 407 -1.41 -28.31 6.59
C SER A 407 -0.86 -26.90 6.32
N PRO A 408 -0.78 -26.00 7.33
CA PRO A 408 -0.24 -24.64 7.18
C PRO A 408 1.26 -24.58 6.88
N SER A 409 1.96 -25.72 6.95
CA SER A 409 3.38 -25.77 6.68
C SER A 409 3.64 -26.04 5.19
N PRO A 410 4.49 -25.24 4.54
CA PRO A 410 4.87 -25.45 3.15
C PRO A 410 5.57 -26.81 2.90
N TYR A 411 6.06 -27.48 3.95
CA TYR A 411 6.69 -28.81 3.88
C TYR A 411 5.75 -29.97 4.25
N GLY A 412 4.45 -29.71 4.39
CA GLY A 412 3.56 -30.63 5.09
C GLY A 412 3.85 -30.63 6.60
N VAL A 413 3.29 -31.59 7.32
CA VAL A 413 3.47 -31.70 8.77
C VAL A 413 4.94 -32.01 9.09
N PRO A 414 5.72 -31.13 9.75
CA PRO A 414 7.13 -31.39 10.01
C PRO A 414 7.30 -32.62 10.90
N ALA A 415 8.21 -33.51 10.51
CA ALA A 415 8.57 -34.69 11.27
C ALA A 415 9.50 -34.33 12.43
N GLY A 416 10.41 -33.36 12.22
CA GLY A 416 11.37 -32.91 13.22
C GLY A 416 11.78 -31.44 13.05
N PRO A 417 12.58 -30.91 13.99
CA PRO A 417 13.10 -29.55 13.91
C PRO A 417 13.99 -29.33 12.69
N GLU A 418 14.60 -30.37 12.13
CA GLU A 418 15.43 -30.29 10.92
C GLU A 418 14.63 -29.92 9.66
N ASP A 419 13.31 -30.15 9.67
CA ASP A 419 12.40 -29.77 8.59
C ASP A 419 11.99 -28.28 8.63
N LEU A 420 12.42 -27.55 9.68
CA LEU A 420 12.19 -26.12 9.80
C LEU A 420 13.36 -25.34 9.19
N SER A 421 13.08 -24.14 8.67
CA SER A 421 14.09 -23.29 8.06
C SER A 421 15.21 -22.92 9.04
N THR A 422 16.39 -22.62 8.51
CA THR A 422 17.54 -22.12 9.29
C THR A 422 17.22 -20.84 10.07
N TRP A 423 16.22 -20.07 9.60
CA TRP A 423 15.73 -18.85 10.24
C TRP A 423 14.97 -19.17 11.52
N VAL A 424 13.97 -20.07 11.44
CA VAL A 424 13.16 -20.51 12.60
C VAL A 424 14.04 -21.21 13.65
N ARG A 425 15.12 -21.86 13.20
CA ARG A 425 16.09 -22.55 14.05
C ARG A 425 17.21 -21.65 14.58
N CYS A 426 17.20 -20.36 14.24
CA CYS A 426 18.22 -19.39 14.65
C CYS A 426 19.66 -19.78 14.27
N ILE A 427 19.82 -20.51 13.16
CA ILE A 427 21.15 -20.90 12.66
C ILE A 427 21.70 -19.78 11.79
N THR A 428 20.92 -19.37 10.79
CA THR A 428 21.32 -18.34 9.84
C THR A 428 20.15 -17.75 9.06
N ARG A 429 20.22 -16.46 8.70
CA ARG A 429 19.32 -15.78 7.74
C ARG A 429 19.64 -16.13 6.28
N GLY A 430 20.77 -16.81 6.01
CA GLY A 430 21.16 -17.25 4.69
C GLY A 430 22.10 -16.29 3.96
N LEU A 431 22.44 -16.64 2.72
CA LEU A 431 23.57 -16.04 2.01
C LEU A 431 23.35 -14.57 1.63
N ILE A 432 22.18 -14.23 1.11
CA ILE A 432 21.88 -12.91 0.56
C ILE A 432 20.83 -12.21 1.44
N PRO A 433 21.06 -10.99 1.92
CA PRO A 433 20.10 -10.26 2.75
C PRO A 433 19.14 -9.50 1.83
N THR A 434 18.14 -10.20 1.32
CA THR A 434 17.13 -9.62 0.42
C THR A 434 16.37 -8.47 1.09
N PRO A 435 16.09 -7.36 0.39
CA PRO A 435 15.31 -6.23 0.93
C PRO A 435 13.95 -6.68 1.47
N GLY A 436 13.74 -6.48 2.77
CA GLY A 436 12.52 -6.82 3.47
C GLY A 436 11.89 -5.61 4.15
N GLY A 437 10.72 -5.78 4.77
CA GLY A 437 10.15 -4.73 5.59
C GLY A 437 10.79 -4.64 6.98
N TYR A 438 11.37 -5.71 7.51
CA TYR A 438 11.73 -5.78 8.94
C TYR A 438 13.16 -6.24 9.15
N ASN A 439 13.85 -5.58 10.09
CA ASN A 439 15.24 -5.80 10.49
C ASN A 439 16.18 -5.92 9.30
N ASN A 440 16.29 -4.84 8.52
CA ASN A 440 17.08 -4.80 7.30
C ASN A 440 18.28 -3.86 7.40
N GLY A 441 18.82 -3.70 8.60
CA GLY A 441 20.11 -3.05 8.83
C GLY A 441 21.28 -3.94 8.43
N LEU A 442 22.29 -3.29 7.85
CA LEU A 442 23.59 -3.84 7.51
C LEU A 442 24.65 -2.90 8.08
N GLN A 443 25.46 -3.38 9.02
CA GLN A 443 26.60 -2.62 9.53
C GLN A 443 27.89 -3.07 8.87
N ILE A 444 28.64 -2.12 8.33
CA ILE A 444 29.99 -2.35 7.82
C ILE A 444 30.98 -1.67 8.75
N VAL A 445 31.91 -2.46 9.27
CA VAL A 445 33.05 -1.98 10.07
C VAL A 445 34.33 -2.43 9.37
N GLN A 446 35.27 -1.50 9.18
CA GLN A 446 36.53 -1.79 8.52
C GLN A 446 37.68 -1.69 9.52
N GLY A 447 38.67 -2.57 9.36
CA GLY A 447 39.97 -2.43 9.97
C GLY A 447 41.06 -2.76 8.95
N PRO A 448 42.33 -2.43 9.23
CA PRO A 448 43.40 -2.73 8.30
C PRO A 448 43.44 -4.23 7.97
N GLY A 449 43.15 -4.56 6.70
CA GLY A 449 43.20 -5.93 6.20
C GLY A 449 41.93 -6.78 6.39
N PHE A 450 40.81 -6.20 6.85
CA PHE A 450 39.53 -6.90 6.92
C PHE A 450 38.31 -5.95 6.90
N VAL A 451 37.17 -6.48 6.45
CA VAL A 451 35.85 -5.85 6.53
C VAL A 451 34.92 -6.78 7.30
N ALA A 452 34.31 -6.29 8.38
CA ALA A 452 33.26 -7.00 9.10
C ALA A 452 31.90 -6.48 8.64
N ILE A 453 31.03 -7.41 8.24
CA ILE A 453 29.68 -7.14 7.74
C ILE A 453 28.70 -7.82 8.69
N THR A 454 27.94 -7.03 9.45
CA THR A 454 26.94 -7.51 10.40
C THR A 454 25.55 -7.26 9.85
N ARG A 455 24.69 -8.27 9.92
CA ARG A 455 23.27 -8.16 9.55
C ARG A 455 22.45 -8.03 10.82
N GLU A 456 21.43 -7.20 10.78
CA GLU A 456 20.60 -6.94 11.95
C GLU A 456 19.77 -8.16 12.36
N MET A 457 19.05 -8.78 11.42
CA MET A 457 18.28 -9.97 11.75
C MET A 457 19.17 -11.21 11.77
N VAL A 458 19.03 -11.96 12.85
CA VAL A 458 19.95 -13.03 13.28
C VAL A 458 21.31 -12.44 13.69
N HIS A 459 22.01 -13.11 14.61
CA HIS A 459 23.28 -12.65 15.20
C HIS A 459 24.49 -12.87 14.27
N GLU A 460 24.35 -12.56 12.98
CA GLU A 460 25.39 -12.87 11.98
C GLU A 460 26.36 -11.72 11.76
N THR A 461 27.64 -12.02 11.96
CA THR A 461 28.75 -11.15 11.53
C THR A 461 29.72 -11.94 10.68
N ARG A 462 29.94 -11.48 9.45
CA ARG A 462 30.89 -12.07 8.51
C ARG A 462 32.16 -11.22 8.49
N ILE A 463 33.29 -11.82 8.85
CA ILE A 463 34.61 -11.17 8.77
C ILE A 463 35.23 -11.57 7.44
N VAL A 464 35.46 -10.59 6.57
CA VAL A 464 36.02 -10.75 5.23
C VAL A 464 37.45 -10.22 5.25
N PRO A 465 38.47 -11.09 5.19
CA PRO A 465 39.86 -10.63 5.07
C PRO A 465 40.07 -9.95 3.71
N THR A 466 40.65 -8.75 3.69
CA THR A 466 41.06 -8.05 2.44
C THR A 466 42.52 -8.29 2.08
N THR A 467 43.28 -8.89 3.00
CA THR A 467 44.64 -9.35 2.73
C THR A 467 44.67 -10.80 2.24
N PRO A 468 45.63 -11.18 1.39
CA PRO A 468 45.81 -12.56 0.97
C PRO A 468 45.98 -13.50 2.15
N GLN A 469 45.14 -14.54 2.21
CA GLN A 469 45.27 -15.65 3.15
C GLN A 469 45.24 -16.98 2.38
N PRO A 470 45.80 -18.06 2.94
CA PRO A 470 45.63 -19.40 2.36
C PRO A 470 44.16 -19.81 2.30
N ALA A 471 43.77 -20.50 1.22
CA ALA A 471 42.46 -21.13 1.10
C ALA A 471 42.25 -22.16 2.23
N LEU A 472 41.03 -22.26 2.74
CA LEU A 472 40.68 -23.38 3.62
C LEU A 472 40.65 -24.68 2.79
N GLY A 473 41.03 -25.80 3.40
CA GLY A 473 40.90 -27.10 2.71
C GLY A 473 39.44 -27.40 2.37
N GLU A 474 39.20 -28.09 1.26
CA GLU A 474 37.86 -28.38 0.70
C GLU A 474 36.89 -29.06 1.69
N LYS A 475 37.41 -29.76 2.71
CA LYS A 475 36.61 -30.44 3.73
C LYS A 475 36.12 -29.55 4.86
N VAL A 476 36.62 -28.32 4.95
CA VAL A 476 36.19 -27.35 5.96
C VAL A 476 35.10 -26.52 5.32
N THR A 477 33.85 -26.81 5.67
CA THR A 477 32.66 -26.15 5.13
C THR A 477 31.84 -25.49 6.23
N ALA A 478 31.08 -24.46 5.87
CA ALA A 478 30.24 -23.70 6.79
C ALA A 478 28.93 -23.24 6.10
N TYR A 479 27.92 -22.85 6.89
CA TYR A 479 26.65 -22.34 6.35
C TYR A 479 26.86 -21.11 5.45
N LEU A 480 27.71 -20.17 5.89
CA LEU A 480 28.03 -18.94 5.15
C LEU A 480 29.32 -19.05 4.33
N GLY A 481 29.91 -20.23 4.23
CA GLY A 481 31.16 -20.46 3.52
C GLY A 481 32.38 -19.74 4.12
N SER A 482 33.41 -19.56 3.29
CA SER A 482 34.65 -18.84 3.61
C SER A 482 34.83 -17.68 2.64
N SER A 483 34.66 -16.46 3.12
CA SER A 483 34.78 -15.24 2.32
C SER A 483 36.21 -14.73 2.23
N ARG A 484 36.55 -14.12 1.09
CA ARG A 484 37.81 -13.43 0.82
C ARG A 484 37.54 -12.16 0.04
N GLY A 485 38.04 -11.04 0.55
CA GLY A 485 37.88 -9.72 -0.03
C GLY A 485 39.12 -9.28 -0.80
N HIS A 486 38.92 -8.47 -1.82
CA HIS A 486 39.95 -7.63 -2.42
C HIS A 486 39.32 -6.36 -3.01
N TRP A 487 40.14 -5.32 -3.19
CA TRP A 487 39.71 -4.05 -3.76
C TRP A 487 40.03 -3.98 -5.25
N ASP A 488 39.05 -3.55 -6.04
CA ASP A 488 39.16 -3.24 -7.46
C ASP A 488 38.68 -1.79 -7.66
N GLY A 489 39.61 -0.84 -7.61
CA GLY A 489 39.28 0.57 -7.42
C GLY A 489 38.51 0.78 -6.12
N ASP A 490 37.34 1.42 -6.22
CA ASP A 490 36.46 1.73 -5.09
C ASP A 490 35.49 0.58 -4.75
N THR A 491 35.57 -0.55 -5.45
CA THR A 491 34.70 -1.71 -5.25
C THR A 491 35.38 -2.74 -4.36
N LEU A 492 34.72 -3.12 -3.25
CA LEU A 492 35.07 -4.32 -2.51
C LEU A 492 34.46 -5.54 -3.22
N ILE A 493 35.30 -6.44 -3.72
CA ILE A 493 34.90 -7.73 -4.27
C ILE A 493 35.08 -8.79 -3.19
N VAL A 494 34.02 -9.52 -2.87
CA VAL A 494 34.04 -10.62 -1.90
C VAL A 494 33.69 -11.92 -2.60
N GLU A 495 34.64 -12.85 -2.62
CA GLU A 495 34.46 -14.19 -3.15
C GLU A 495 34.26 -15.17 -2.00
N THR A 496 33.21 -15.98 -2.06
CA THR A 496 32.87 -16.94 -1.02
C THR A 496 32.67 -18.33 -1.62
N THR A 497 33.36 -19.31 -1.03
CA THR A 497 33.30 -20.75 -1.37
C THR A 497 33.13 -21.59 -0.09
N ASN A 498 33.27 -22.92 -0.17
CA ASN A 498 33.25 -23.83 0.99
C ASN A 498 31.90 -23.85 1.73
N PHE A 499 30.79 -23.78 1.01
CA PHE A 499 29.46 -23.91 1.59
C PHE A 499 29.19 -25.37 2.02
N ASN A 500 28.39 -25.55 3.07
CA ASN A 500 27.93 -26.88 3.51
C ASN A 500 26.56 -27.29 2.92
N GLY A 501 25.97 -26.45 2.08
CA GLY A 501 24.64 -26.65 1.48
C GLY A 501 23.45 -26.41 2.44
N GLY A 502 23.70 -26.15 3.72
CA GLY A 502 22.66 -26.02 4.75
C GLY A 502 21.95 -24.66 4.79
N ALA A 503 22.47 -23.66 4.08
CA ALA A 503 21.86 -22.34 3.91
C ALA A 503 21.78 -22.01 2.41
N SER A 504 21.02 -22.83 1.70
CA SER A 504 20.76 -22.62 0.28
C SER A 504 20.17 -21.22 0.03
N PHE A 505 20.52 -20.62 -1.10
CA PHE A 505 19.84 -19.44 -1.61
C PHE A 505 19.30 -19.72 -2.99
N ARG A 506 17.98 -19.63 -3.12
CA ARG A 506 17.23 -19.99 -4.32
C ARG A 506 17.57 -21.42 -4.78
N GLY A 507 17.78 -22.36 -3.85
CA GLY A 507 18.09 -23.76 -4.20
C GLY A 507 19.53 -24.02 -4.64
N SER A 508 20.48 -23.12 -4.38
CA SER A 508 21.92 -23.35 -4.56
C SER A 508 22.43 -24.58 -3.78
N SER A 509 23.43 -25.27 -4.32
CA SER A 509 24.12 -26.41 -3.70
C SER A 509 25.35 -25.99 -2.89
N GLU A 510 26.04 -26.97 -2.30
CA GLU A 510 27.36 -26.80 -1.70
C GLU A 510 28.48 -26.42 -2.69
N ASN A 511 28.26 -26.61 -3.99
CA ASN A 511 29.22 -26.28 -5.05
C ASN A 511 29.15 -24.83 -5.53
N LEU A 512 28.31 -24.01 -4.89
CA LEU A 512 28.17 -22.59 -5.19
C LEU A 512 29.51 -21.85 -5.03
N ALA A 513 29.83 -21.02 -6.02
CA ALA A 513 30.76 -19.90 -5.88
C ALA A 513 29.97 -18.59 -5.89
N LEU A 514 30.05 -17.83 -4.80
CA LEU A 514 29.36 -16.55 -4.65
C LEU A 514 30.35 -15.41 -4.81
N THR A 515 30.08 -14.49 -5.71
CA THR A 515 30.83 -13.23 -5.85
C THR A 515 29.93 -12.05 -5.51
N GLU A 516 30.29 -11.29 -4.49
CA GLU A 516 29.60 -10.07 -4.07
C GLU A 516 30.46 -8.86 -4.40
N ARG A 517 29.84 -7.76 -4.82
CA ARG A 517 30.50 -6.48 -5.11
C ARG A 517 29.77 -5.37 -4.34
N TYR A 518 30.51 -4.66 -3.51
CA TYR A 518 30.02 -3.49 -2.77
C TYR A 518 30.71 -2.25 -3.35
N THR A 519 29.91 -1.34 -3.92
CA THR A 519 30.43 -0.12 -4.56
C THR A 519 29.64 1.07 -4.07
N ARG A 520 30.31 2.05 -3.47
CA ARG A 520 29.64 3.29 -3.08
C ARG A 520 29.47 4.16 -4.32
N VAL A 521 28.22 4.47 -4.65
CA VAL A 521 27.83 5.22 -5.86
C VAL A 521 27.32 6.62 -5.55
N GLY A 522 27.24 6.97 -4.26
CA GLY A 522 26.89 8.29 -3.79
C GLY A 522 27.25 8.47 -2.31
N PRO A 523 27.09 9.69 -1.77
CA PRO A 523 27.41 9.97 -0.37
C PRO A 523 26.60 9.11 0.60
N ALA A 524 25.36 8.73 0.25
CA ALA A 524 24.49 7.92 1.09
C ALA A 524 23.98 6.65 0.38
N THR A 525 24.69 6.15 -0.64
CA THR A 525 24.20 5.02 -1.45
C THR A 525 25.30 4.01 -1.74
N LEU A 526 25.06 2.76 -1.31
CA LEU A 526 25.92 1.61 -1.55
C LEU A 526 25.22 0.64 -2.50
N GLU A 527 25.78 0.48 -3.69
CA GLU A 527 25.36 -0.54 -4.62
C GLU A 527 25.90 -1.91 -4.20
N TYR A 528 24.99 -2.88 -4.10
CA TYR A 528 25.32 -4.27 -3.82
C TYR A 528 24.90 -5.15 -5.01
N LYS A 529 25.90 -5.78 -5.63
CA LYS A 529 25.73 -6.76 -6.70
C LYS A 529 26.19 -8.11 -6.20
N PHE A 530 25.48 -9.17 -6.56
CA PHE A 530 25.90 -10.53 -6.25
C PHE A 530 25.65 -11.45 -7.44
N THR A 531 26.64 -12.30 -7.71
CA THR A 531 26.63 -13.28 -8.78
C THR A 531 26.74 -14.67 -8.17
N LEU A 532 25.80 -15.55 -8.51
CA LEU A 532 25.83 -16.95 -8.14
C LEU A 532 26.28 -17.79 -9.34
N ASP A 533 27.36 -18.53 -9.16
CA ASP A 533 27.83 -19.55 -10.08
C ASP A 533 27.69 -20.93 -9.42
N ASP A 534 26.64 -21.66 -9.80
CA ASP A 534 26.44 -23.04 -9.40
C ASP A 534 26.04 -23.87 -10.63
N PRO A 535 27.02 -24.51 -11.30
CA PRO A 535 26.79 -25.30 -12.50
C PRO A 535 26.09 -26.63 -12.23
N THR A 536 25.75 -26.95 -10.98
CA THR A 536 24.92 -28.12 -10.65
C THR A 536 23.42 -27.78 -10.63
N VAL A 537 23.09 -26.49 -10.48
CA VAL A 537 21.73 -25.99 -10.34
C VAL A 537 21.29 -25.25 -11.60
N TRP A 538 22.06 -24.26 -12.05
CA TRP A 538 21.70 -23.37 -13.16
C TRP A 538 22.53 -23.63 -14.41
N THR A 539 21.92 -23.40 -15.57
CA THR A 539 22.58 -23.56 -16.89
C THR A 539 23.68 -22.52 -17.15
N GLN A 540 23.66 -21.40 -16.42
CA GLN A 540 24.68 -20.36 -16.45
C GLN A 540 24.66 -19.58 -15.13
N PRO A 541 25.75 -18.87 -14.78
CA PRO A 541 25.76 -17.91 -13.69
C PRO A 541 24.73 -16.80 -13.92
N TRP A 542 24.29 -16.18 -12.83
CA TRP A 542 23.35 -15.05 -12.89
C TRP A 542 23.71 -14.00 -11.84
N THR A 543 23.34 -12.76 -12.12
CA THR A 543 23.65 -11.59 -11.28
C THR A 543 22.40 -10.82 -10.93
N ALA A 544 22.28 -10.45 -9.67
CA ALA A 544 21.25 -9.55 -9.16
C ALA A 544 21.87 -8.39 -8.39
N MET A 545 21.10 -7.30 -8.25
CA MET A 545 21.54 -6.08 -7.64
C MET A 545 20.41 -5.36 -6.89
N PHE A 546 20.78 -4.65 -5.83
CA PHE A 546 19.95 -3.64 -5.19
C PHE A 546 20.86 -2.66 -4.42
N ARG A 547 20.27 -1.63 -3.83
CA ARG A 547 21.02 -0.57 -3.14
C ARG A 547 20.70 -0.54 -1.65
N TRP A 548 21.70 -0.10 -0.90
CA TRP A 548 21.56 0.27 0.50
C TRP A 548 21.70 1.77 0.67
N ASP A 549 20.97 2.30 1.63
CA ASP A 549 20.89 3.70 2.01
C ASP A 549 21.66 3.89 3.31
N LEU A 550 22.59 4.85 3.34
CA LEU A 550 23.33 5.16 4.56
C LEU A 550 22.40 5.86 5.55
N ASP A 551 22.35 5.36 6.78
CA ASP A 551 21.66 6.02 7.89
C ASP A 551 22.67 6.62 8.86
N GLU A 552 22.67 7.95 8.96
CA GLU A 552 23.52 8.72 9.87
C GLU A 552 22.71 9.37 11.01
N SER A 553 21.39 9.12 11.07
CA SER A 553 20.45 9.92 11.84
C SER A 553 20.11 9.32 13.20
N GLN A 554 19.68 8.05 13.25
CA GLN A 554 19.30 7.34 14.49
C GLN A 554 19.39 5.80 14.43
N TYR A 555 19.54 5.17 13.26
CA TYR A 555 19.46 3.71 13.18
C TYR A 555 20.61 3.02 13.94
N GLU A 556 20.29 2.33 15.02
CA GLU A 556 21.22 1.48 15.76
C GLU A 556 20.88 0.02 15.50
N LEU A 557 21.88 -0.79 15.14
CA LEU A 557 21.69 -2.25 15.14
C LEU A 557 21.55 -2.72 16.60
N VAL A 558 20.30 -2.95 17.01
CA VAL A 558 19.97 -3.53 18.31
C VAL A 558 20.09 -5.06 18.28
N GLU A 559 20.15 -5.68 19.46
CA GLU A 559 20.26 -7.12 19.58
C GLU A 559 19.04 -7.84 18.97
N TYR A 560 19.30 -8.80 18.07
CA TYR A 560 18.29 -9.75 17.62
C TYR A 560 18.38 -11.07 18.39
N SER A 561 17.69 -11.16 19.53
CA SER A 561 17.71 -12.32 20.43
C SER A 561 16.86 -13.49 19.88
N CYS A 562 17.25 -14.07 18.74
CA CYS A 562 16.47 -15.10 18.02
C CYS A 562 16.03 -16.28 18.90
N HIS A 563 16.86 -16.71 19.86
CA HIS A 563 16.51 -17.84 20.74
C HIS A 563 15.56 -17.45 21.89
N GLU A 564 15.55 -16.19 22.31
CA GLU A 564 14.74 -15.74 23.43
C GLU A 564 13.30 -15.50 22.98
N GLY A 565 12.34 -16.23 23.57
CA GLY A 565 10.94 -16.13 23.18
C GLY A 565 10.58 -16.80 21.84
N ASN A 566 11.46 -17.59 21.24
CA ASN A 566 11.13 -18.38 20.05
C ASN A 566 10.27 -19.60 20.38
N TYR A 567 8.97 -19.34 20.61
CA TYR A 567 7.95 -20.37 20.78
C TYR A 567 7.47 -20.95 19.45
N GLY A 568 7.83 -20.32 18.32
CA GLY A 568 7.40 -20.72 16.99
C GLY A 568 7.74 -22.16 16.67
N MET A 569 8.99 -22.57 16.91
CA MET A 569 9.45 -23.95 16.69
C MET A 569 8.65 -24.96 17.54
N THR A 570 8.48 -24.70 18.83
CA THR A 570 7.70 -25.59 19.72
C THR A 570 6.24 -25.66 19.29
N ASN A 571 5.64 -24.52 18.95
CA ASN A 571 4.24 -24.45 18.52
C ASN A 571 4.01 -25.21 17.21
N ILE A 572 4.88 -24.99 16.21
CA ILE A 572 4.81 -25.68 14.91
C ILE A 572 4.93 -27.20 15.10
N LEU A 573 5.94 -27.66 15.85
CA LEU A 573 6.14 -29.08 16.10
C LEU A 573 5.01 -29.68 16.94
N SER A 574 4.46 -28.95 17.91
CA SER A 574 3.32 -29.43 18.71
C SER A 574 2.05 -29.58 17.87
N GLY A 575 1.77 -28.63 16.98
CA GLY A 575 0.67 -28.72 16.02
C GLY A 575 0.87 -29.87 15.03
N ALA A 576 2.11 -30.14 14.66
CA ALA A 576 2.47 -31.30 13.84
C ALA A 576 2.15 -32.62 14.55
N ARG A 577 2.57 -32.78 15.81
CA ARG A 577 2.27 -33.98 16.61
C ARG A 577 0.75 -34.16 16.84
N ALA A 578 0.01 -33.06 17.02
CA ALA A 578 -1.45 -33.10 17.16
C ALA A 578 -2.14 -33.60 15.89
N THR A 579 -1.65 -33.19 14.72
CA THR A 579 -2.15 -33.65 13.42
C THR A 579 -1.92 -35.15 13.25
N ASP A 580 -0.71 -35.63 13.57
CA ASP A 580 -0.38 -37.06 13.48
C ASP A 580 -1.30 -37.91 14.38
N ALA A 581 -1.57 -37.47 15.61
CA ALA A 581 -2.47 -38.15 16.53
C ALA A 581 -3.93 -38.21 16.03
N GLY A 582 -4.42 -37.16 15.37
CA GLY A 582 -5.77 -37.11 14.78
C GLY A 582 -5.94 -38.03 13.57
N THR A 583 -4.83 -38.36 12.88
CA THR A 583 -4.84 -39.19 11.66
C THR A 583 -4.89 -40.69 11.99
N THR A 584 -4.42 -41.09 13.19
CA THR A 584 -4.49 -42.48 13.68
C THR A 584 -5.86 -42.93 14.21
N GLY A 585 -6.87 -42.04 14.22
CA GLY A 585 -8.20 -42.31 14.80
C GLY A 585 -9.36 -42.46 13.79
N ARG A 586 -9.10 -42.59 12.49
CA ARG A 586 -10.10 -42.83 11.44
C ARG A 586 -9.95 -44.19 10.78
#